data_AF-A0A8J7D3E7-F1
#
_entry.id   AF-A0A8J7D3E7-F1
#
_cell.length_a   1.000
_cell.length_b   1.000
_cell.length_c   1.000
_cell.angle_alpha   90.00
_cell.angle_beta   90.00
_cell.angle_gamma   90.00
#
_symmetry.space_group_name_H-M   'P 1'
#
loop_
_entity.id
_entity.type
_entity.pdbx_description
1 polymer ?
#
loop_
_entity_poly.entity_id
_entity_poly.type
_entity_poly.pdbx_seq_one_letter_code
_entity_poly.pdbx_strand_id
1 'polypeptide(L)'
;MGANLEQIANYLDKLGWDYRFDDEEDRIITGVEADNLEDFLIVVQLDEEGKFFRIFAPQVLAGVQDHPHKGAILQTMLAISWETKMLQWEYDPSDGEIRAIIEFPLEDSILTEKQFHRCLSGLIQIVDGIAIPRLQEVMATGEDPGNIEIGERMLLSIQEEAPGLLELLERAMEARKKRGIFPSE
;
A
#
# COMPACT_ATOMS: atom_id res chain seq x y z
N MET A 1 24.41 -0.51 -19.79
CA MET A 1 24.37 0.89 -19.29
C MET A 1 23.17 0.91 -18.37
N GLY A 2 23.36 1.21 -17.10
CA GLY A 2 22.27 1.23 -16.12
C GLY A 2 21.35 2.43 -16.32
N ALA A 3 20.24 2.46 -15.57
CA ALA A 3 19.44 3.67 -15.41
C ALA A 3 20.28 4.77 -14.74
N ASN A 4 19.82 6.02 -14.83
CA ASN A 4 20.42 7.14 -14.12
C ASN A 4 19.34 8.11 -13.64
N LEU A 5 19.70 8.98 -12.69
CA LEU A 5 18.74 9.91 -12.10
C LEU A 5 18.22 10.96 -13.10
N GLU A 6 19.05 11.42 -14.05
CA GLU A 6 18.58 12.34 -15.11
C GLU A 6 17.45 11.74 -15.93
N GLN A 7 17.50 10.43 -16.22
CA GLN A 7 16.43 9.71 -16.91
C GLN A 7 15.13 9.70 -16.10
N ILE A 8 15.21 9.48 -14.79
CA ILE A 8 14.05 9.48 -13.88
C ILE A 8 13.46 10.88 -13.74
N ALA A 9 14.32 11.90 -13.58
CA ALA A 9 13.95 13.30 -13.54
C ALA A 9 13.15 13.71 -14.79
N ASN A 10 13.64 13.33 -15.98
CA ASN A 10 12.92 13.56 -17.24
C ASN A 10 11.53 12.89 -17.29
N TYR A 11 11.33 11.77 -16.59
CA TYR A 11 10.00 11.14 -16.50
C TYR A 11 9.08 11.93 -15.57
N LEU A 12 9.58 12.40 -14.43
CA LEU A 12 8.84 13.26 -13.49
C LEU A 12 8.49 14.62 -14.13
N ASP A 13 9.41 15.23 -14.87
CA ASP A 13 9.17 16.49 -15.60
C ASP A 13 7.98 16.38 -16.56
N LYS A 14 7.87 15.25 -17.28
CA LYS A 14 6.73 15.00 -18.19
C LYS A 14 5.40 14.84 -17.46
N LEU A 15 5.44 14.36 -16.22
CA LEU A 15 4.27 14.29 -15.35
C LEU A 15 3.94 15.64 -14.71
N GLY A 16 4.87 16.62 -14.77
CA GLY A 16 4.73 17.92 -14.10
C GLY A 16 4.91 17.83 -12.60
N TRP A 17 5.71 16.88 -12.12
CA TRP A 17 5.94 16.63 -10.70
C TRP A 17 7.17 17.37 -10.20
N ASP A 18 7.07 17.95 -9.01
CA ASP A 18 8.21 18.56 -8.32
C ASP A 18 9.05 17.48 -7.63
N TYR A 19 10.38 17.63 -7.70
CA TYR A 19 11.31 16.70 -7.07
C TYR A 19 12.62 17.37 -6.68
N ARG A 20 13.40 16.67 -5.84
CA ARG A 20 14.73 17.08 -5.42
C ARG A 20 15.71 15.93 -5.59
N PHE A 21 16.89 16.23 -6.12
CA PHE A 21 18.02 15.31 -6.13
C PHE A 21 18.68 15.24 -4.77
N ASP A 22 19.14 14.04 -4.44
CA ASP A 22 20.05 13.77 -3.34
C ASP A 22 21.22 12.95 -3.91
N ASP A 23 22.19 13.69 -4.46
CA ASP A 23 23.34 13.13 -5.18
C ASP A 23 24.27 12.33 -4.26
N GLU A 24 24.23 12.56 -2.94
CA GLU A 24 25.04 11.82 -1.96
C GLU A 24 24.57 10.36 -1.85
N GLU A 25 23.27 10.12 -2.00
CA GLU A 25 22.62 8.82 -1.80
C GLU A 25 22.04 8.24 -3.12
N ASP A 26 22.44 8.79 -4.27
CA ASP A 26 21.99 8.40 -5.62
C ASP A 26 20.45 8.23 -5.73
N ARG A 27 19.71 9.24 -5.25
CA ARG A 27 18.24 9.19 -5.19
C ARG A 27 17.56 10.51 -5.58
N ILE A 28 16.28 10.37 -5.96
CA ILE A 28 15.34 11.48 -6.18
C ILE A 28 14.20 11.36 -5.16
N ILE A 29 13.80 12.47 -4.58
CA ILE A 29 12.69 12.56 -3.61
C ILE A 29 11.59 13.43 -4.21
N THR A 30 10.35 12.96 -4.19
CA THR A 30 9.17 13.68 -4.67
C THR A 30 8.02 13.56 -3.68
N GLY A 31 7.19 14.60 -3.58
CA GLY A 31 5.99 14.61 -2.74
C GLY A 31 4.75 14.20 -3.53
N VAL A 32 3.80 13.57 -2.85
CA VAL A 32 2.55 13.10 -3.43
C VAL A 32 1.38 13.71 -2.67
N GLU A 33 0.40 14.24 -3.39
CA GLU A 33 -0.90 14.54 -2.80
C GLU A 33 -1.67 13.24 -2.61
N ALA A 34 -2.02 12.92 -1.36
CA ALA A 34 -2.73 11.71 -0.96
C ALA A 34 -3.92 12.03 -0.05
N ASP A 35 -4.87 11.10 0.00
CA ASP A 35 -6.09 11.26 0.79
C ASP A 35 -5.91 10.83 2.25
N ASN A 36 -5.06 9.82 2.50
CA ASN A 36 -4.92 9.18 3.80
C ASN A 36 -3.54 9.38 4.45
N LEU A 37 -2.59 10.00 3.75
CA LEU A 37 -1.25 10.33 4.23
C LEU A 37 -0.96 11.83 4.06
N GLU A 38 -0.68 12.51 5.17
CA GLU A 38 -0.38 13.95 5.17
C GLU A 38 0.99 14.28 4.54
N ASP A 39 2.04 13.50 4.88
CA ASP A 39 3.41 13.71 4.39
C ASP A 39 3.84 12.56 3.47
N PHE A 40 3.10 12.34 2.38
CA PHE A 40 3.39 11.23 1.48
C PHE A 40 4.59 11.52 0.57
N LEU A 41 5.75 11.02 0.97
CA LEU A 41 6.98 11.10 0.19
C LEU A 41 7.25 9.81 -0.58
N ILE A 42 7.76 9.96 -1.79
CA ILE A 42 8.30 8.87 -2.60
C ILE A 42 9.77 9.12 -2.86
N VAL A 43 10.57 8.08 -2.63
CA VAL A 43 11.99 8.04 -2.92
C VAL A 43 12.22 7.08 -4.08
N VAL A 44 12.91 7.55 -5.11
CA VAL A 44 13.39 6.74 -6.21
C VAL A 44 14.91 6.63 -6.06
N GLN A 45 15.42 5.41 -5.93
CA GLN A 45 16.83 5.16 -5.71
C GLN A 45 17.35 4.16 -6.74
N LEU A 46 18.60 4.37 -7.16
CA LEU A 46 19.32 3.48 -8.04
C LEU A 46 20.48 2.86 -7.26
N ASP A 47 20.50 1.53 -7.22
CA ASP A 47 21.59 0.76 -6.64
C ASP A 47 22.36 0.04 -7.75
N GLU A 48 23.54 -0.50 -7.42
CA GLU A 48 24.36 -1.31 -8.32
C GLU A 48 24.72 -0.61 -9.65
N GLU A 49 25.12 0.67 -9.58
CA GLU A 49 25.44 1.51 -10.75
C GLU A 49 24.25 1.62 -11.74
N GLY A 50 23.03 1.76 -11.19
CA GLY A 50 21.80 1.87 -11.96
C GLY A 50 21.28 0.54 -12.53
N LYS A 51 21.79 -0.59 -12.03
CA LYS A 51 21.32 -1.93 -12.43
C LYS A 51 20.24 -2.48 -11.51
N PHE A 52 19.97 -1.82 -10.39
CA PHE A 52 18.88 -2.19 -9.49
C PHE A 52 18.01 -0.97 -9.22
N PHE A 53 16.73 -1.05 -9.58
CA PHE A 53 15.79 0.05 -9.44
C PHE A 53 14.94 -0.13 -8.20
N ARG A 54 14.78 0.94 -7.42
CA ARG A 54 13.95 0.98 -6.21
C ARG A 54 13.09 2.22 -6.21
N ILE A 55 11.82 2.04 -5.87
CA ILE A 55 10.89 3.13 -5.59
C ILE A 55 10.10 2.78 -4.35
N PHE A 56 10.16 3.65 -3.34
CA PHE A 56 9.57 3.35 -2.04
C PHE A 56 9.01 4.58 -1.36
N ALA A 57 8.06 4.33 -0.48
CA ALA A 57 7.52 5.29 0.45
C ALA A 57 8.08 4.98 1.85
N PRO A 58 8.93 5.86 2.41
CA PRO A 58 9.37 5.74 3.78
C PRO A 58 8.25 6.15 4.75
N GLN A 59 8.36 5.74 6.01
CA GLN A 59 7.52 6.20 7.12
C GLN A 59 6.01 6.19 6.87
N VAL A 60 5.51 5.22 6.09
CA VAL A 60 4.08 5.12 5.77
C VAL A 60 3.22 4.85 7.00
N LEU A 61 3.83 4.28 8.06
CA LEU A 61 3.20 4.10 9.35
C LEU A 61 4.24 4.23 10.46
N ALA A 62 3.89 4.98 11.50
CA ALA A 62 4.75 5.22 12.67
C ALA A 62 4.18 4.54 13.93
N GLY A 63 5.03 4.36 14.94
CA GLY A 63 4.62 3.88 16.26
C GLY A 63 4.27 2.39 16.34
N VAL A 64 4.63 1.60 15.32
CA VAL A 64 4.31 0.15 15.27
C VAL A 64 5.13 -0.66 16.28
N GLN A 65 6.35 -0.22 16.64
CA GLN A 65 7.27 -0.97 17.49
C GLN A 65 6.65 -1.39 18.83
N ASP A 66 5.96 -0.46 19.49
CA ASP A 66 5.34 -0.62 20.81
C ASP A 66 3.82 -0.69 20.75
N HIS A 67 3.25 -0.82 19.55
CA HIS A 67 1.80 -0.82 19.38
C HIS A 67 1.16 -2.10 19.97
N PRO A 68 0.05 -2.02 20.72
CA PRO A 68 -0.62 -3.19 21.30
C PRO A 68 -1.07 -4.21 20.24
N HIS A 69 -1.36 -3.73 19.03
CA HIS A 69 -1.77 -4.55 17.89
C HIS A 69 -0.65 -4.84 16.88
N LYS A 70 0.62 -4.70 17.26
CA LYS A 70 1.77 -4.94 16.36
C LYS A 70 1.67 -6.24 15.56
N GLY A 71 1.29 -7.34 16.22
CA GLY A 71 1.14 -8.64 15.55
C GLY A 71 0.08 -8.61 14.44
N ALA A 72 -1.06 -7.97 14.70
CA ALA A 72 -2.14 -7.83 13.71
C ALA A 72 -1.70 -6.92 12.55
N ILE A 73 -1.05 -5.78 12.85
CA ILE A 73 -0.53 -4.85 11.83
C ILE A 73 0.43 -5.58 10.88
N LEU A 74 1.45 -6.26 11.41
CA LEU A 74 2.43 -6.97 10.60
C LEU A 74 1.79 -8.12 9.80
N GLN A 75 0.84 -8.85 10.39
CA GLN A 75 0.10 -9.89 9.68
C GLN A 75 -0.74 -9.30 8.53
N THR A 76 -1.41 -8.17 8.75
CA THR A 76 -2.19 -7.48 7.73
C THR A 76 -1.30 -6.97 6.60
N MET A 77 -0.10 -6.43 6.89
CA MET A 77 0.86 -6.07 5.85
C MET A 77 1.24 -7.26 4.96
N LEU A 78 1.48 -8.43 5.56
CA LEU A 78 1.75 -9.66 4.80
C LEU A 78 0.54 -10.10 3.96
N ALA A 79 -0.68 -9.94 4.48
CA ALA A 79 -1.90 -10.20 3.70
C ALA A 79 -2.02 -9.25 2.51
N ILE A 80 -1.81 -7.95 2.71
CA ILE A 80 -1.79 -6.94 1.64
C ILE A 80 -0.72 -7.29 0.60
N SER A 81 0.49 -7.68 1.02
CA SER A 81 1.54 -8.14 0.08
C SER A 81 1.11 -9.34 -0.75
N TRP A 82 0.32 -10.26 -0.20
CA TRP A 82 -0.18 -11.41 -0.96
C TRP A 82 -1.31 -11.02 -1.94
N GLU A 83 -2.16 -10.09 -1.54
CA GLU A 83 -3.31 -9.62 -2.33
C GLU A 83 -2.90 -8.67 -3.47
N THR A 84 -1.80 -7.94 -3.28
CA THR A 84 -1.30 -6.93 -4.22
C THR A 84 -0.13 -7.45 -5.05
N LYS A 85 0.15 -6.78 -6.17
CA LYS A 85 1.27 -7.13 -7.05
C LYS A 85 2.40 -6.13 -6.86
N MET A 86 3.64 -6.59 -7.04
CA MET A 86 4.87 -5.78 -7.05
C MET A 86 5.28 -5.20 -5.69
N LEU A 87 4.34 -4.88 -4.80
CA LEU A 87 4.61 -4.22 -3.54
C LEU A 87 5.14 -5.19 -2.48
N GLN A 88 6.23 -4.78 -1.84
CA GLN A 88 6.75 -5.38 -0.63
C GLN A 88 6.59 -4.40 0.53
N TRP A 89 6.33 -4.95 1.70
CA TRP A 89 6.29 -4.20 2.94
C TRP A 89 7.51 -4.54 3.78
N GLU A 90 8.16 -3.52 4.33
CA GLU A 90 9.31 -3.66 5.22
C GLU A 90 8.97 -3.09 6.59
N TYR A 91 9.48 -3.74 7.63
CA TYR A 91 9.44 -3.27 9.01
C TYR A 91 10.87 -3.17 9.51
N ASP A 92 11.30 -1.96 9.89
CA ASP A 92 12.59 -1.76 10.55
C ASP A 92 12.44 -2.05 12.06
N PRO A 93 13.11 -3.09 12.60
CA PRO A 93 13.01 -3.42 14.01
C PRO A 93 13.73 -2.42 14.93
N SER A 94 14.58 -1.54 14.40
CA SER A 94 15.37 -0.59 15.18
C SER A 94 14.55 0.60 15.69
N ASP A 95 13.63 1.10 14.87
CA ASP A 95 12.78 2.28 15.17
C ASP A 95 11.27 2.04 14.92
N GLY A 96 10.92 0.89 14.36
CA GLY A 96 9.54 0.54 14.07
C GLY A 96 8.97 1.13 12.80
N GLU A 97 9.81 1.71 11.94
CA GLU A 97 9.38 2.29 10.67
C GLU A 97 8.77 1.21 9.76
N ILE A 98 7.64 1.54 9.14
CA ILE A 98 7.08 0.77 8.03
C ILE A 98 7.43 1.46 6.72
N ARG A 99 7.86 0.67 5.74
CA ARG A 99 8.10 1.11 4.37
C ARG A 99 7.34 0.26 3.37
N ALA A 100 6.96 0.89 2.27
CA ALA A 100 6.34 0.23 1.14
C ALA A 100 7.25 0.40 -0.08
N ILE A 101 7.69 -0.69 -0.69
CA ILE A 101 8.73 -0.68 -1.73
C ILE A 101 8.35 -1.51 -2.95
N ILE A 102 8.70 -1.02 -4.13
CA ILE A 102 8.76 -1.78 -5.37
C ILE A 102 10.21 -1.72 -5.84
N GLU A 103 10.82 -2.89 -6.03
CA GLU A 103 12.19 -2.99 -6.52
C GLU A 103 12.37 -4.14 -7.48
N PHE A 104 13.32 -4.00 -8.41
CA PHE A 104 13.69 -5.07 -9.33
C PHE A 104 15.05 -4.81 -9.99
N PRO A 105 15.76 -5.89 -10.34
CA PRO A 105 16.97 -5.77 -11.13
C PRO A 105 16.63 -5.38 -12.58
N LEU A 106 17.40 -4.46 -13.13
CA LEU A 106 17.38 -4.05 -14.53
C LEU A 106 18.38 -4.87 -15.36
N GLU A 107 19.54 -5.20 -14.80
CA GLU A 107 20.61 -5.98 -15.46
C GLU A 107 21.01 -5.42 -16.85
N ASP A 108 20.58 -6.09 -17.92
CA ASP A 108 20.79 -5.73 -19.33
C ASP A 108 19.62 -4.95 -19.94
N SER A 109 18.55 -4.73 -19.17
CA SER A 109 17.38 -3.95 -19.55
C SER A 109 17.52 -2.47 -19.18
N ILE A 110 16.80 -1.62 -19.91
CA ILE A 110 16.65 -0.20 -19.56
C ILE A 110 15.41 -0.01 -18.67
N LEU A 111 15.45 0.97 -17.77
CA LEU A 111 14.25 1.45 -17.10
C LEU A 111 13.41 2.24 -18.10
N THR A 112 12.29 1.69 -18.56
CA THR A 112 11.39 2.41 -19.46
C THR A 112 10.49 3.37 -18.68
N GLU A 113 10.08 4.46 -19.31
CA GLU A 113 9.08 5.41 -18.78
C GLU A 113 7.79 4.69 -18.36
N LYS A 114 7.36 3.69 -19.14
CA LYS A 114 6.17 2.90 -18.82
C LYS A 114 6.34 2.04 -17.56
N GLN A 115 7.52 1.47 -17.33
CA GLN A 115 7.81 0.75 -16.09
C GLN A 115 7.81 1.71 -14.91
N PHE A 116 8.52 2.83 -15.02
CA PHE A 116 8.57 3.86 -13.98
C PHE A 116 7.17 4.37 -13.60
N HIS A 117 6.36 4.81 -14.57
CA HIS A 117 5.00 5.28 -14.31
C HIS A 117 4.09 4.22 -13.69
N ARG A 118 4.26 2.96 -14.08
CA ARG A 118 3.49 1.85 -13.49
C ARG A 118 3.89 1.61 -12.04
N CYS A 119 5.17 1.70 -11.71
CA CYS A 119 5.64 1.55 -10.33
C CYS A 119 5.22 2.74 -9.47
N LEU A 120 5.37 3.97 -9.97
CA LEU A 120 4.99 5.19 -9.27
C LEU A 120 3.49 5.22 -8.96
N SER A 121 2.63 5.11 -9.97
CA SER A 121 1.18 5.13 -9.76
C SER A 121 0.68 3.93 -8.97
N GLY A 122 1.29 2.75 -9.18
CA GLY A 122 0.97 1.54 -8.42
C GLY A 122 1.31 1.67 -6.94
N LEU A 123 2.49 2.22 -6.61
CA LEU A 123 2.89 2.46 -5.22
C LEU A 123 1.91 3.39 -4.51
N ILE A 124 1.59 4.53 -5.15
CA ILE A 124 0.64 5.52 -4.61
C ILE A 124 -0.72 4.89 -4.36
N GLN A 125 -1.29 4.24 -5.38
CA GLN A 125 -2.62 3.65 -5.30
C GLN A 125 -2.70 2.57 -4.22
N ILE A 126 -1.70 1.68 -4.14
CA ILE A 126 -1.73 0.58 -3.19
C ILE A 126 -1.52 1.10 -1.77
N VAL A 127 -0.57 2.02 -1.56
CA VAL A 127 -0.29 2.56 -0.22
C VAL A 127 -1.46 3.40 0.25
N ASP A 128 -1.79 4.47 -0.46
CA ASP A 128 -2.79 5.45 -0.01
C ASP A 128 -4.21 4.90 -0.13
N GLY A 129 -4.56 4.27 -1.25
CA GLY A 129 -5.94 3.86 -1.54
C GLY A 129 -6.36 2.53 -0.91
N ILE A 130 -5.43 1.62 -0.62
CA ILE A 130 -5.75 0.27 -0.14
C ILE A 130 -5.19 0.02 1.25
N ALA A 131 -3.90 0.25 1.43
CA ALA A 131 -3.20 -0.24 2.61
C ALA A 131 -3.41 0.65 3.84
N ILE A 132 -3.24 1.97 3.70
CA ILE A 132 -3.33 2.89 4.85
C ILE A 132 -4.70 2.85 5.53
N PRO A 133 -5.85 2.92 4.82
CA PRO A 133 -7.16 2.81 5.46
C PRO A 133 -7.33 1.50 6.25
N ARG A 134 -6.89 0.38 5.65
CA ARG A 134 -6.95 -0.94 6.29
C ARG A 134 -6.04 -1.05 7.51
N LEU A 135 -4.82 -0.52 7.42
CA LEU A 135 -3.85 -0.54 8.52
C LEU A 135 -4.27 0.39 9.67
N GLN A 136 -4.86 1.55 9.38
CA GLN A 136 -5.42 2.44 10.39
C GLN A 136 -6.57 1.77 11.16
N GLU A 137 -7.45 1.03 10.48
CA GLU A 137 -8.51 0.26 11.14
C GLU A 137 -7.93 -0.84 12.07
N VAL A 138 -6.89 -1.55 11.62
CA VAL A 138 -6.19 -2.56 12.44
C VAL A 138 -5.51 -1.91 13.63
N MET A 139 -4.93 -0.72 13.46
CA MET A 139 -4.36 0.03 14.59
C MET A 139 -5.43 0.44 15.60
N ALA A 140 -6.64 0.79 15.15
CA ALA A 140 -7.73 1.19 16.02
C ALA A 140 -8.40 0.01 16.74
N THR A 141 -8.55 -1.14 16.08
CA THR A 141 -9.40 -2.25 16.55
C THR A 141 -8.63 -3.53 16.90
N GLY A 142 -7.44 -3.72 16.31
CA GLY A 142 -6.71 -4.98 16.35
C GLY A 142 -7.26 -6.06 15.42
N GLU A 143 -8.28 -5.74 14.61
CA GLU A 143 -8.92 -6.67 13.68
C GLU A 143 -8.69 -6.22 12.23
N ASP A 144 -8.33 -7.18 11.37
CA ASP A 144 -8.18 -6.93 9.94
C ASP A 144 -9.54 -6.98 9.25
N PRO A 145 -10.04 -5.87 8.67
CA PRO A 145 -11.33 -5.85 7.98
C PRO A 145 -11.32 -6.66 6.67
N GLY A 146 -10.14 -7.11 6.23
CA GLY A 146 -9.96 -7.85 4.98
C GLY A 146 -10.02 -6.95 3.75
N ASN A 147 -10.03 -7.60 2.59
CA ASN A 147 -10.14 -6.90 1.31
C ASN A 147 -11.62 -6.61 0.97
N ILE A 148 -12.03 -5.36 1.18
CA ILE A 148 -13.42 -4.94 0.96
C ILE A 148 -13.85 -5.16 -0.49
N GLU A 149 -12.99 -4.90 -1.49
CA GLU A 149 -13.32 -5.12 -2.90
C GLU A 149 -13.55 -6.60 -3.25
N ILE A 150 -12.87 -7.52 -2.56
CA ILE A 150 -13.15 -8.96 -2.70
C ILE A 150 -14.53 -9.25 -2.11
N GLY A 151 -14.85 -8.66 -0.96
CA GLY A 151 -16.19 -8.75 -0.35
C GLY A 151 -17.29 -8.27 -1.30
N GLU A 152 -17.13 -7.11 -1.92
CA GLU A 152 -18.09 -6.55 -2.88
C GLU A 152 -18.24 -7.42 -4.13
N ARG A 153 -17.13 -7.89 -4.70
CA ARG A 153 -17.17 -8.84 -5.84
C ARG A 153 -17.89 -10.12 -5.46
N MET A 154 -17.69 -10.63 -4.25
CA MET A 154 -18.38 -11.81 -3.76
C MET A 154 -19.88 -11.55 -3.59
N LEU A 155 -20.28 -10.39 -3.08
CA LEU A 155 -21.69 -9.99 -3.01
C LEU A 155 -22.33 -9.94 -4.40
N LEU A 156 -21.65 -9.36 -5.40
CA LEU A 156 -22.12 -9.34 -6.78
C LEU A 156 -22.30 -10.76 -7.34
N SER A 157 -21.31 -11.64 -7.16
CA SER A 157 -21.42 -13.04 -7.60
C SER A 157 -22.58 -13.78 -6.92
N ILE A 158 -22.80 -13.56 -5.62
CA ILE A 158 -23.94 -14.14 -4.89
C ILE A 158 -25.27 -13.62 -5.47
N GLN A 159 -25.36 -12.33 -5.79
CA GLN A 159 -26.56 -11.74 -6.36
C GLN A 159 -26.88 -12.31 -7.75
N GLU A 160 -25.86 -12.61 -8.56
CA GLU A 160 -26.00 -13.22 -9.90
C GLU A 160 -26.39 -14.70 -9.81
N GLU A 161 -25.72 -15.48 -8.96
CA GLU A 161 -25.91 -16.94 -8.86
C GLU A 161 -27.13 -17.33 -8.01
N ALA A 162 -27.47 -16.50 -7.00
CA ALA A 162 -28.57 -16.75 -6.07
C ALA A 162 -29.37 -15.46 -5.75
N PRO A 163 -30.16 -14.95 -6.71
CA PRO A 163 -30.96 -13.75 -6.51
C PRO A 163 -31.86 -13.82 -5.27
N GLY A 164 -31.81 -12.80 -4.41
CA GLY A 164 -32.60 -12.70 -3.18
C GLY A 164 -31.95 -13.32 -1.94
N LEU A 165 -30.84 -14.05 -2.08
CA LEU A 165 -30.09 -14.58 -0.92
C LEU A 165 -29.50 -13.46 -0.06
N LEU A 166 -28.99 -12.39 -0.68
CA LEU A 166 -28.44 -11.24 0.05
C LEU A 166 -29.48 -10.58 0.96
N GLU A 167 -30.70 -10.36 0.48
CA GLU A 167 -31.79 -9.77 1.28
C GLU A 167 -32.19 -10.66 2.46
N LEU A 168 -32.16 -11.99 2.26
CA LEU A 168 -32.41 -12.95 3.33
C LEU A 168 -31.30 -12.93 4.39
N LEU A 169 -30.03 -12.88 3.96
CA LEU A 169 -28.87 -12.76 4.85
C LEU A 169 -28.91 -11.46 5.65
N GLU A 170 -29.22 -10.34 5.00
CA GLU A 170 -29.35 -9.02 5.65
C GLU A 170 -30.40 -9.05 6.76
N ARG A 171 -31.62 -9.53 6.47
CA ARG A 171 -32.69 -9.70 7.47
C ARG A 171 -32.29 -10.60 8.62
N ALA A 172 -31.57 -11.70 8.33
CA ALA A 172 -31.10 -12.63 9.35
C ALA A 172 -30.04 -11.98 10.27
N MET A 173 -29.12 -11.22 9.69
CA MET A 173 -28.10 -10.46 10.42
C MET A 173 -28.72 -9.37 11.30
N GLU A 174 -29.68 -8.61 10.79
CA GLU A 174 -30.43 -7.63 11.59
C GLU A 174 -31.16 -8.28 12.77
N ALA A 175 -31.85 -9.40 12.53
CA ALA A 175 -32.55 -10.13 13.57
C ALA A 175 -31.59 -10.70 14.63
N ARG A 176 -30.35 -11.03 14.26
CA ARG A 176 -29.30 -11.46 15.19
C ARG A 176 -28.76 -10.28 16.00
N LYS A 177 -28.48 -9.14 15.36
CA LYS A 177 -28.00 -7.93 16.05
C LYS A 177 -29.02 -7.44 17.09
N LYS A 178 -30.31 -7.45 16.76
CA LYS A 178 -31.40 -7.13 17.70
C LYS A 178 -31.47 -8.08 18.90
N ARG A 179 -31.12 -9.36 18.73
CA ARG A 179 -31.07 -10.36 19.81
C ARG A 179 -29.82 -10.23 20.69
N GLY A 180 -28.69 -9.77 20.14
CA GLY A 180 -27.44 -9.58 20.87
C GLY A 180 -27.33 -8.30 21.70
N ILE A 181 -28.30 -7.38 21.60
CA ILE A 181 -28.33 -6.09 22.32
C ILE A 181 -29.09 -6.18 23.67
N PHE A 182 -29.69 -7.33 24.01
CA PHE A 182 -30.30 -7.47 25.34
C PHE A 182 -29.20 -7.47 26.42
N PRO A 183 -29.27 -6.57 27.43
CA PRO A 183 -28.34 -6.63 28.55
C PRO A 183 -28.56 -7.96 29.27
N SER A 184 -27.48 -8.70 29.51
CA SER A 184 -27.48 -9.75 30.52
C SER A 184 -27.73 -9.09 31.88
N GLU A 185 -28.92 -9.31 32.44
CA GLU A 185 -29.22 -9.02 33.86
C GLU A 185 -28.26 -9.75 34.80
#